data_AF-A0A3A0C5Q1-F1
#
_entry.id   AF-A0A3A0C5Q1-F1
#
_cell.length_a   1.000
_cell.length_b   1.000
_cell.length_c   1.000
_cell.angle_alpha   90.00
_cell.angle_beta   90.00
_cell.angle_gamma   90.00
#
_symmetry.space_group_name_H-M   'P 1'
#
loop_
_entity.id
_entity.type
_entity.pdbx_description
1 polymer ?
#
loop_
_entity_poly.entity_id
_entity_poly.type
_entity_poly.pdbx_seq_one_letter_code
_entity_poly.pdbx_strand_id
1 'polypeptide(L)'
;MGQRFYSGAFVQQCFAVHPLCLSLKRIDDEGRLLVACTSCRMVHSLSLDEVIARVAAVPLDGDLIPAAAVTTPKDRLVACLQAHALAVTIRELDVIRDSAGLRCAECRRLFDLRVSAFESHQKS
;
A
#
# COMPACT_ATOMS: atom_id res chain seq x y z
N MET A 1 22.53 14.69 0.47
CA MET A 1 21.61 14.93 1.60
C MET A 1 20.20 15.08 1.04
N GLY A 2 19.38 14.03 1.11
CA GLY A 2 17.97 14.12 0.71
C GLY A 2 17.14 14.61 1.88
N GLN A 3 16.38 15.70 1.70
CA GLN A 3 15.47 16.21 2.72
C GLN A 3 14.32 15.20 2.90
N ARG A 4 14.07 14.81 4.15
CA ARG A 4 12.91 13.99 4.54
C ARG A 4 11.83 14.91 5.09
N PHE A 5 10.65 14.84 4.50
CA PHE A 5 9.48 15.60 4.87
C PHE A 5 8.49 14.65 5.58
N TYR A 6 8.25 14.88 6.86
CA TYR A 6 7.27 14.12 7.65
C TYR A 6 5.88 14.75 7.50
N SER A 7 5.33 14.73 6.28
CA SER A 7 4.02 15.31 5.99
C SER A 7 3.30 14.53 4.89
N GLY A 8 2.00 14.30 5.09
CA GLY A 8 1.11 13.71 4.10
C GLY A 8 0.87 14.60 2.88
N ALA A 9 1.08 15.92 2.99
CA ALA A 9 0.80 16.86 1.91
C ALA A 9 1.57 16.54 0.62
N PHE A 10 2.82 16.10 0.72
CA PHE A 10 3.64 15.76 -0.44
C PHE A 10 3.15 14.51 -1.17
N VAL A 11 2.77 13.45 -0.43
CA VAL A 11 2.23 12.25 -1.06
C VAL A 11 0.84 12.51 -1.63
N GLN A 12 0.03 13.35 -0.98
CA GLN A 12 -1.26 13.79 -1.50
C GLN A 12 -1.11 14.57 -2.80
N GLN A 13 -0.17 15.52 -2.86
CA GLN A 13 0.13 16.27 -4.08
C GLN A 13 0.67 15.35 -5.18
N CYS A 14 1.56 14.42 -4.84
CA CYS A 14 2.08 13.45 -5.81
C CYS A 14 0.97 12.56 -6.36
N PHE A 15 0.04 12.11 -5.52
CA PHE A 15 -1.12 11.31 -5.95
C PHE A 15 -2.11 12.13 -6.79
N ALA A 16 -2.38 13.37 -6.42
CA ALA A 16 -3.27 14.26 -7.17
C ALA A 16 -2.74 14.56 -8.59
N VAL A 17 -1.42 14.70 -8.75
CA VAL A 17 -0.79 14.99 -10.04
C VAL A 17 -0.47 13.71 -10.83
N HIS A 18 -0.06 12.65 -10.15
CA HIS A 18 0.43 11.41 -10.77
C HIS A 18 -0.21 10.14 -10.18
N PRO A 19 -1.55 9.99 -10.25
CA PRO A 19 -2.26 8.90 -9.57
C PRO A 19 -1.84 7.51 -10.06
N LEU A 20 -1.45 7.40 -11.33
CA LEU A 20 -1.04 6.14 -11.96
C LEU A 20 0.46 5.86 -11.88
N CYS A 21 1.27 6.82 -11.46
CA CYS A 21 2.73 6.68 -11.41
C CYS A 21 3.25 6.26 -10.03
N LEU A 22 2.36 6.16 -9.02
CA LEU A 22 2.69 5.67 -7.69
C LEU A 22 2.61 4.15 -7.65
N SER A 23 3.77 3.51 -7.56
CA SER A 23 3.87 2.06 -7.44
C SER A 23 4.50 1.69 -6.11
N LEU A 24 4.00 0.61 -5.51
CA LEU A 24 4.62 0.07 -4.31
C LEU A 24 5.94 -0.62 -4.68
N LYS A 25 6.99 -0.37 -3.90
CA LYS A 25 8.31 -0.99 -4.08
C LYS A 25 8.52 -2.16 -3.15
N ARG A 26 8.21 -1.98 -1.87
CA ARG A 26 8.32 -3.02 -0.84
C ARG A 26 7.58 -2.63 0.43
N ILE A 27 7.41 -3.60 1.30
CA ILE A 27 7.06 -3.42 2.72
C ILE A 27 8.29 -3.81 3.54
N ASP A 28 8.73 -2.94 4.45
CA ASP A 28 9.78 -3.28 5.42
C ASP A 28 9.16 -4.10 6.57
N ASP A 29 9.99 -4.88 7.30
CA ASP A 29 9.56 -5.71 8.44
C ASP A 29 8.82 -4.93 9.53
N GLU A 30 9.18 -3.66 9.72
CA GLU A 30 8.51 -2.72 10.62
C GLU A 30 7.11 -2.30 10.14
N GLY A 31 6.63 -2.81 9.00
CA GLY A 31 5.34 -2.47 8.42
C GLY A 31 5.33 -1.13 7.68
N ARG A 32 6.50 -0.63 7.27
CA ARG A 32 6.58 0.60 6.45
C ARG A 32 6.47 0.27 4.97
N LEU A 33 5.53 0.92 4.29
CA LEU A 33 5.34 0.81 2.85
C LEU A 33 6.17 1.84 2.12
N LEU A 34 7.04 1.38 1.22
CA LEU A 34 7.79 2.23 0.32
C LEU A 34 7.06 2.35 -1.02
N VAL A 35 6.65 3.56 -1.35
CA VAL A 35 5.99 3.94 -2.61
C VAL A 35 6.94 4.83 -3.38
N ALA A 36 7.13 4.57 -4.67
CA ALA A 36 7.93 5.43 -5.53
C ALA A 36 7.07 5.99 -6.65
N CYS A 37 7.19 7.30 -6.89
CA CYS A 37 6.66 7.93 -8.07
C CYS A 37 7.69 7.86 -9.20
N THR A 38 7.33 7.23 -10.31
CA THR A 38 8.21 7.15 -11.49
C THR A 38 8.30 8.48 -12.25
N SER A 39 7.33 9.38 -12.07
CA SER A 39 7.28 10.68 -12.74
C SER A 39 8.17 11.73 -12.05
N CYS A 40 7.91 12.03 -10.77
CA CYS A 40 8.64 13.06 -10.02
C CYS A 40 9.87 12.53 -9.26
N ARG A 41 10.15 11.22 -9.33
CA ARG A 41 11.24 10.54 -8.60
C ARG A 41 11.21 10.73 -7.08
N MET A 42 10.06 11.12 -6.54
CA MET A 42 9.81 11.15 -5.10
C MET A 42 9.54 9.74 -4.60
N VAL A 43 10.01 9.48 -3.38
CA VAL A 43 9.74 8.24 -2.65
C VAL A 43 8.99 8.61 -1.38
N HIS A 44 7.89 7.92 -1.14
CA HIS A 44 7.02 8.12 0.01
C HIS A 44 7.06 6.85 0.87
N SER A 45 7.37 7.00 2.15
CA SER A 45 7.29 5.94 3.14
C SER A 45 6.00 6.13 3.94
N LEU A 46 5.11 5.14 3.96
CA LEU A 46 3.88 5.16 4.74
C LEU A 46 4.02 4.13 5.86
N SER A 47 3.96 4.58 7.10
CA SER A 47 3.98 3.67 8.26
C SER A 47 2.57 3.13 8.48
N LEU A 48 2.41 1.81 8.44
CA LEU A 48 1.10 1.18 8.62
C LEU A 48 0.77 1.07 10.10
N ASP A 49 -0.46 1.42 10.44
CA ASP A 49 -1.08 1.15 11.74
C ASP A 49 -1.89 -0.16 11.66
N GLU A 50 -2.78 -0.25 10.67
CA GLU A 50 -3.67 -1.39 10.47
C GLU A 50 -3.85 -1.70 8.98
N VAL A 51 -3.98 -2.99 8.65
CA VAL A 51 -4.29 -3.45 7.29
C VAL A 51 -5.69 -4.02 7.27
N ILE A 52 -6.59 -3.42 6.49
CA ILE A 52 -7.96 -3.87 6.29
C ILE A 52 -8.04 -4.47 4.88
N ALA A 53 -7.95 -5.78 4.77
CA ALA A 53 -8.08 -6.45 3.47
C ALA A 53 -9.55 -6.42 3.04
N ARG A 54 -9.88 -5.59 2.05
CA ARG A 54 -11.17 -5.63 1.36
C ARG A 54 -11.14 -6.77 0.35
N VAL A 55 -11.32 -7.99 0.86
CA VAL A 55 -11.64 -9.13 -0.01
C VAL A 55 -13.04 -8.86 -0.55
N ALA A 56 -13.18 -8.77 -1.88
CA ALA A 56 -14.50 -8.89 -2.50
C ALA A 56 -15.04 -10.26 -2.11
N ALA A 57 -15.87 -10.29 -1.06
CA ALA A 57 -16.49 -11.49 -0.57
C ALA A 57 -17.52 -11.94 -1.61
N VAL A 58 -17.09 -12.82 -2.50
CA VAL A 58 -17.95 -13.93 -2.92
C VAL A 58 -17.27 -15.17 -2.35
N PRO A 59 -17.76 -15.74 -1.23
CA PRO A 59 -17.40 -17.11 -0.91
C PRO A 59 -18.01 -17.97 -2.01
N LEU A 60 -17.20 -18.32 -3.01
CA LEU A 60 -17.51 -19.45 -3.88
C LEU A 60 -17.08 -20.69 -3.12
N ASP A 61 -18.12 -21.46 -2.80
CA ASP A 61 -18.11 -22.85 -2.39
C ASP A 61 -17.71 -23.14 -0.94
N GLY A 62 -18.71 -23.67 -0.23
CA GLY A 62 -18.55 -24.31 1.04
C GLY A 62 -17.69 -25.56 0.85
N ASP A 63 -16.41 -25.42 1.14
CA ASP A 63 -15.53 -26.54 1.35
C ASP A 63 -14.79 -26.36 2.68
N LEU A 64 -14.87 -27.38 3.51
CA LEU A 64 -14.32 -27.43 4.86
C LEU A 64 -12.79 -27.58 4.74
N ILE A 65 -12.08 -26.46 4.61
CA ILE A 65 -10.61 -26.43 4.64
C ILE A 65 -10.14 -26.24 6.10
N PRO A 66 -9.13 -27.00 6.58
CA PRO A 66 -8.79 -27.06 8.00
C PRO A 66 -8.30 -25.71 8.53
N ALA A 67 -8.45 -25.50 9.84
CA ALA A 67 -7.93 -24.37 10.59
C ALA A 67 -6.38 -24.27 10.55
N ALA A 68 -5.82 -23.91 9.40
CA ALA A 68 -4.40 -23.67 9.20
C ALA A 68 -4.19 -22.21 8.75
N ALA A 69 -3.54 -21.45 9.63
CA ALA A 69 -3.15 -20.05 9.51
C ALA A 69 -4.32 -19.05 9.41
N VAL A 70 -4.59 -18.38 10.54
CA VAL A 70 -5.25 -17.07 10.56
C VAL A 70 -4.34 -16.11 9.79
N THR A 71 -4.41 -16.14 8.45
CA THR A 71 -3.65 -15.25 7.60
C THR A 71 -4.22 -13.86 7.79
N THR A 72 -3.48 -13.03 8.52
CA THR A 72 -3.93 -11.66 8.76
C THR A 72 -4.03 -10.93 7.42
N PRO A 73 -4.87 -9.88 7.32
CA PRO A 73 -4.88 -9.00 6.16
C PRO A 73 -3.48 -8.53 5.73
N LYS A 74 -2.58 -8.32 6.70
CA LYS A 74 -1.17 -7.97 6.48
C LYS A 74 -0.41 -9.11 5.81
N ASP A 75 -0.54 -10.35 6.26
CA ASP A 75 0.10 -11.51 5.61
C ASP A 75 -0.35 -11.68 4.16
N ARG A 76 -1.63 -11.45 3.89
CA ARG A 76 -2.17 -11.51 2.51
C ARG A 76 -1.63 -10.40 1.64
N LEU A 77 -1.45 -9.20 2.18
CA LEU A 77 -0.80 -8.09 1.49
C LEU A 77 0.67 -8.42 1.20
N VAL A 78 1.42 -8.93 2.19
CA VAL A 78 2.83 -9.32 2.03
C VAL A 78 2.97 -10.41 0.95
N ALA A 79 2.15 -11.46 1.00
CA ALA A 79 2.16 -12.51 -0.02
C ALA A 79 1.81 -11.97 -1.42
N CYS A 80 0.82 -11.08 -1.50
CA CYS A 80 0.45 -10.39 -2.74
C CYS A 80 1.61 -9.54 -3.29
N LEU A 81 2.36 -8.86 -2.42
CA LEU A 81 3.52 -8.07 -2.80
C LEU A 81 4.73 -8.90 -3.20
N GLN A 82 4.96 -10.01 -2.52
CA GLN A 82 6.03 -10.94 -2.90
C GLN A 82 5.76 -11.56 -4.26
N ALA A 83 4.51 -11.90 -4.57
CA ALA A 83 4.12 -12.45 -5.87
C ALA A 83 4.05 -11.37 -6.97
N HIS A 84 3.51 -10.19 -6.66
CA HIS A 84 3.12 -9.19 -7.66
C HIS A 84 3.64 -7.78 -7.33
N ALA A 85 4.90 -7.65 -6.89
CA ALA A 85 5.48 -6.39 -6.41
C ALA A 85 5.26 -5.20 -7.37
N LEU A 86 5.35 -5.44 -8.67
CA LEU A 86 5.20 -4.41 -9.71
C LEU A 86 3.75 -4.13 -10.10
N ALA A 87 2.81 -4.99 -9.70
CA ALA A 87 1.40 -4.87 -10.06
C ALA A 87 0.55 -4.21 -8.96
N VAL A 88 1.13 -3.89 -7.79
CA VAL A 88 0.42 -3.22 -6.70
C VAL A 88 0.60 -1.71 -6.77
N THR A 89 -0.50 -1.00 -6.97
CA THR A 89 -0.55 0.46 -7.09
C THR A 89 -1.48 1.08 -6.05
N ILE A 90 -1.27 2.36 -5.77
CA ILE A 90 -2.18 3.15 -4.94
C ILE A 90 -3.39 3.53 -5.79
N ARG A 91 -4.58 3.12 -5.34
CA ARG A 91 -5.85 3.46 -5.98
C ARG A 91 -6.52 4.64 -5.29
N GLU A 92 -6.39 4.75 -3.98
CA GLU A 92 -7.01 5.80 -3.17
C GLU A 92 -6.01 6.25 -2.11
N LEU A 93 -5.99 7.55 -1.80
CA LEU A 93 -5.15 8.11 -0.75
C LEU A 93 -5.91 9.27 -0.10
N ASP A 94 -6.10 9.18 1.20
CA ASP A 94 -6.75 10.20 2.02
C ASP A 94 -5.88 10.47 3.25
N VAL A 95 -5.12 11.56 3.19
CA VAL A 95 -4.22 11.98 4.28
C VAL A 95 -4.95 12.69 5.42
N ILE A 96 -6.24 13.03 5.26
CA ILE A 96 -7.05 13.62 6.33
C ILE A 96 -7.61 12.52 7.21
N ARG A 97 -7.97 11.38 6.61
CA ARG A 97 -8.44 10.18 7.30
C ARG A 97 -7.32 9.17 7.57
N ASP A 98 -6.09 9.54 7.25
CA ASP A 98 -4.91 8.68 7.39
C ASP A 98 -5.11 7.28 6.78
N SER A 99 -5.64 7.24 5.56
CA SER A 99 -5.98 5.98 4.88
C SER A 99 -5.44 5.91 3.45
N ALA A 100 -5.06 4.71 3.03
CA ALA A 100 -4.56 4.43 1.69
C ALA A 100 -5.18 3.14 1.14
N GLY A 101 -5.72 3.20 -0.07
CA GLY A 101 -6.26 2.05 -0.79
C GLY A 101 -5.25 1.53 -1.80
N LEU A 102 -4.84 0.27 -1.68
CA LEU A 102 -4.02 -0.44 -2.66
C LEU A 102 -4.87 -1.34 -3.55
N ARG A 103 -4.43 -1.48 -4.79
CA ARG A 103 -4.99 -2.44 -5.75
C ARG A 103 -3.86 -3.22 -6.41
N CYS A 104 -4.02 -4.53 -6.43
CA CYS A 104 -3.21 -5.45 -7.22
C CYS A 104 -3.82 -5.59 -8.62
N ALA A 105 -3.07 -5.33 -9.68
CA ALA A 105 -3.59 -5.46 -11.06
C ALA A 105 -3.73 -6.92 -11.50
N GLU A 106 -2.84 -7.83 -11.05
CA GLU A 106 -2.89 -9.25 -11.41
C GLU A 106 -3.99 -10.00 -10.66
N CYS A 107 -3.92 -9.96 -9.33
CA CYS A 107 -4.85 -10.67 -8.46
C CYS A 107 -6.16 -9.91 -8.19
N ARG A 108 -6.28 -8.66 -8.66
CA ARG A 108 -7.45 -7.78 -8.49
C ARG A 108 -7.92 -7.56 -7.04
N ARG A 109 -7.08 -7.91 -6.07
CA ARG A 109 -7.34 -7.71 -4.64
C ARG A 109 -7.21 -6.24 -4.29
N LEU A 110 -8.08 -5.81 -3.38
CA LEU A 110 -8.12 -4.47 -2.83
C LEU A 110 -7.73 -4.55 -1.35
N PHE A 111 -6.90 -3.61 -0.92
CA PHE A 111 -6.48 -3.51 0.47
C PHE A 111 -6.65 -2.07 0.91
N ASP A 112 -7.43 -1.84 1.94
CA ASP A 112 -7.51 -0.55 2.61
C ASP A 112 -6.55 -0.56 3.79
N LEU A 113 -5.83 0.52 3.96
CA LEU A 113 -4.75 0.63 4.94
C LEU A 113 -5.02 1.84 5.81
N ARG A 114 -4.80 1.68 7.11
CA ARG A 114 -4.67 2.80 8.04
C ARG A 114 -3.20 3.12 8.20
N VAL A 115 -2.87 4.37 7.99
CA VAL A 115 -1.50 4.90 8.00
C VAL A 115 -1.33 5.68 9.31
N SER A 116 -0.22 5.49 10.01
CA SER A 116 0.08 6.28 11.22
C SER A 116 0.99 7.47 10.92
N ALA A 117 1.83 7.36 9.90
CA ALA A 117 2.75 8.41 9.52
C ALA A 117 3.06 8.39 8.02
N PHE A 118 3.18 9.60 7.45
CA PHE A 118 3.62 9.81 6.09
C PHE A 118 4.99 10.50 6.08
N GLU A 119 5.95 9.88 5.41
CA GLU A 119 7.27 10.44 5.15
C GLU A 119 7.47 10.52 3.64
N SER A 120 8.06 11.60 3.17
CA SER A 120 8.41 11.80 1.76
C SER A 120 9.85 12.21 1.65
N HIS A 121 10.61 11.62 0.74
CA HIS A 121 11.96 12.03 0.43
C HIS A 121 12.19 12.07 -1.08
N GLN A 122 12.96 13.06 -1.53
CA GLN A 122 13.36 13.12 -2.92
C GLN A 122 14.61 12.26 -3.13
N LYS A 123 14.55 11.33 -4.07
CA LYS A 123 15.74 10.59 -4.49
C LYS A 123 16.54 11.51 -5.42
N SER A 124 17.62 12.09 -4.87
CA SER A 124 18.56 12.92 -5.62
C SER A 124 19.49 12.10 -6.50
#